data_AF-W5J491-F1
#
_entry.id   AF-W5J491-F1
#
_cell.length_a   1.000
_cell.length_b   1.000
_cell.length_c   1.000
_cell.angle_alpha   90.00
_cell.angle_beta   90.00
_cell.angle_gamma   90.00
#
_symmetry.space_group_name_H-M   'P 1'
#
loop_
_entity.id
_entity.type
_entity.pdbx_description
1 polymer ?
#
loop_
_entity_poly.entity_id
_entity_poly.type
_entity_poly.pdbx_seq_one_letter_code
_entity_poly.pdbx_strand_id
1 'polypeptide(L)'
;MLKAAFLNAGLLLACALTAGICADADKVVFQFPEYDYKETSKNEITFREFESACDQSNRCATYEGIERTRCVRECISPSCYQEIYKFDEVYTLSGLAKRQCNPLISTFANQLEEGEIDVRLNSFRACFMQRLSRNRG
;
A
#
# COMPACT_ATOMS: atom_id res chain seq x y z
N MET A 1 3.11 -43.98 50.66
CA MET A 1 2.75 -42.59 50.32
C MET A 1 3.71 -42.02 49.26
N LEU A 2 3.69 -42.55 48.02
CA LEU A 2 4.67 -42.19 47.00
C LEU A 2 4.06 -42.11 45.59
N LYS A 3 2.89 -41.46 45.43
CA LYS A 3 2.26 -41.23 44.12
C LYS A 3 2.13 -39.74 43.73
N ALA A 4 2.49 -38.82 44.61
CA ALA A 4 2.27 -37.38 44.41
C ALA A 4 3.47 -36.61 43.79
N ALA A 5 4.62 -37.25 43.59
CA ALA A 5 5.83 -36.56 43.09
C ALA A 5 5.97 -36.56 41.56
N PHE A 6 5.26 -37.42 40.84
CA PHE A 6 5.46 -37.58 39.39
C PHE A 6 4.56 -36.71 38.52
N LEU A 7 3.56 -36.02 39.10
CA LEU A 7 2.62 -35.20 38.32
C LEU A 7 3.13 -33.79 38.00
N ASN A 8 4.24 -33.35 38.61
CA ASN A 8 4.79 -32.00 38.40
C ASN A 8 5.99 -31.94 37.45
N ALA A 9 6.65 -33.07 37.17
CA ALA A 9 7.82 -33.08 36.26
C ALA A 9 7.39 -33.16 34.78
N GLY A 10 6.29 -33.84 34.46
CA GLY A 10 5.79 -33.98 33.09
C GLY A 10 5.18 -32.69 32.52
N LEU A 11 4.53 -31.88 33.37
CA LEU A 11 3.87 -30.64 32.95
C LEU A 11 4.88 -29.50 32.67
N LEU A 12 6.02 -29.49 33.37
CA LEU A 12 7.11 -28.54 33.13
C LEU A 12 7.86 -28.85 31.83
N LEU A 13 7.98 -30.13 31.45
CA LEU A 13 8.63 -30.52 30.19
C LEU A 13 7.76 -30.18 28.96
N ALA A 14 6.43 -30.19 29.10
CA ALA A 14 5.52 -29.80 28.02
C ALA A 14 5.55 -28.29 27.72
N CYS A 15 5.78 -27.44 28.74
CA CYS A 15 5.85 -25.98 28.57
C CYS A 15 7.16 -25.50 27.90
N ALA A 16 8.24 -26.27 28.02
CA ALA A 16 9.54 -25.92 27.44
C ALA A 16 9.62 -26.18 25.92
N LEU A 17 8.74 -27.01 25.35
CA LEU A 17 8.71 -27.31 23.91
C LEU A 17 7.87 -26.31 23.10
N THR A 18 7.11 -25.41 23.74
CA THR A 18 6.31 -24.37 23.06
C THR A 18 6.90 -22.96 23.19
N ALA A 19 8.03 -22.80 23.89
CA ALA A 19 8.68 -21.51 24.06
C ALA A 19 9.83 -21.35 23.05
N GLY A 20 9.55 -20.74 21.91
CA GLY A 20 10.60 -20.14 21.07
C GLY A 20 10.56 -20.48 19.58
N ILE A 21 9.49 -20.07 18.90
CA ILE A 21 9.61 -19.71 17.48
C ILE A 21 8.94 -18.34 17.31
N CYS A 22 9.63 -17.29 17.77
CA CYS A 22 9.33 -15.93 17.34
C CYS A 22 10.14 -15.70 16.07
N ALA A 23 9.41 -15.45 14.99
CA ALA A 23 9.87 -15.42 13.62
C ALA A 23 10.95 -14.37 13.36
N ASP A 24 11.83 -14.70 12.41
CA ASP A 24 12.59 -13.71 11.66
C ASP A 24 11.56 -12.79 10.96
N ALA A 25 11.51 -11.53 11.40
CA ALA A 25 10.68 -10.51 10.78
C ALA A 25 11.36 -10.10 9.49
N ASP A 26 11.21 -10.92 8.46
CA ASP A 26 11.71 -10.61 7.12
C ASP A 26 11.08 -9.28 6.69
N LYS A 27 11.92 -8.25 6.56
CA LYS A 27 11.51 -6.90 6.18
C LYS A 27 11.04 -6.97 4.74
N VAL A 28 9.75 -7.13 4.53
CA VAL A 28 9.15 -7.02 3.20
C VAL A 28 9.33 -5.58 2.74
N VAL A 29 10.29 -5.37 1.83
CA VAL A 29 10.49 -4.07 1.19
C VAL A 29 9.31 -3.87 0.25
N PHE A 30 8.51 -2.83 0.52
CA PHE A 30 7.47 -2.37 -0.38
C PHE A 30 8.12 -1.97 -1.72
N GLN A 31 7.80 -2.70 -2.78
CA GLN A 31 8.28 -2.42 -4.13
C GLN A 31 7.10 -2.00 -4.99
N PHE A 32 7.21 -0.82 -5.61
CA PHE A 32 6.29 -0.35 -6.63
C PHE A 32 7.10 0.00 -7.89
N PRO A 33 6.47 0.01 -9.08
CA PRO A 33 7.13 0.50 -10.28
C PRO A 33 7.53 1.97 -10.10
N GLU A 34 8.83 2.21 -9.96
CA GLU A 34 9.38 3.55 -9.86
C GLU A 34 9.64 4.10 -11.27
N TYR A 35 9.13 5.30 -11.53
CA TYR A 35 9.37 6.01 -12.78
C TYR A 35 10.00 7.36 -12.49
N ASP A 36 11.05 7.69 -13.25
CA ASP A 36 11.70 8.98 -13.18
C ASP A 36 10.77 10.08 -13.69
N TYR A 37 10.26 10.88 -12.76
CA TYR A 37 9.49 12.08 -13.10
C TYR A 37 10.39 13.29 -13.20
N LYS A 38 10.42 13.90 -14.39
CA LYS A 38 11.06 15.20 -14.58
C LYS A 38 10.05 16.29 -14.28
N GLU A 39 10.20 16.90 -13.10
CA GLU A 39 9.51 18.12 -12.71
C GLU A 39 9.94 19.25 -13.64
N THR A 40 9.13 19.49 -14.68
CA THR A 40 9.29 20.62 -15.60
C THR A 40 8.04 21.48 -15.51
N SER A 41 8.16 22.78 -15.75
CA SER A 41 7.01 23.69 -15.73
C SER A 41 5.87 23.21 -16.62
N LYS A 42 6.19 22.72 -17.83
CA LYS A 42 5.21 22.17 -18.77
C LYS A 42 4.48 20.94 -18.22
N ASN A 43 5.22 19.99 -17.64
CA ASN A 43 4.63 18.77 -17.09
C ASN A 43 3.74 19.10 -15.87
N GLU A 44 4.22 19.96 -14.98
CA GLU A 44 3.46 20.38 -13.79
C GLU A 44 2.14 21.07 -14.17
N ILE A 45 2.20 22.03 -15.11
CA ILE A 45 1.00 22.73 -15.59
C ILE A 45 0.03 21.72 -16.22
N THR A 46 0.53 20.87 -17.11
CA THR A 46 -0.30 19.86 -17.78
C THR A 46 -0.94 18.94 -16.74
N PHE A 47 -0.18 18.40 -15.78
CA PHE A 47 -0.73 17.50 -14.77
C PHE A 47 -1.81 18.19 -13.92
N ARG A 48 -1.57 19.43 -13.48
CA ARG A 48 -2.52 20.23 -12.69
C ARG A 48 -3.82 20.52 -13.44
N GLU A 49 -3.76 20.71 -14.77
CA GLU A 49 -4.97 20.87 -15.60
C GLU A 49 -5.85 19.62 -15.56
N PHE A 50 -5.25 18.42 -15.71
CA PHE A 50 -5.99 17.16 -15.62
C PHE A 50 -6.51 16.88 -14.21
N GLU A 51 -5.70 17.18 -13.20
CA GLU A 51 -6.10 17.06 -11.79
C GLU A 51 -7.31 17.95 -11.49
N SER A 52 -7.25 19.23 -11.89
CA SER A 52 -8.36 20.18 -11.69
C SER A 52 -9.62 19.75 -12.46
N ALA A 53 -9.47 19.27 -13.70
CA ALA A 53 -10.60 18.81 -14.51
C ALA A 53 -11.30 17.59 -13.87
N CYS A 54 -10.52 16.64 -13.34
CA CYS A 54 -11.05 15.47 -12.66
C CYS A 54 -11.67 15.80 -11.30
N ASP A 55 -11.05 16.70 -10.52
CA ASP A 55 -11.58 17.11 -9.22
C ASP A 55 -12.88 17.93 -9.32
N GLN A 56 -13.02 18.73 -10.38
CA GLN A 56 -14.25 19.49 -10.65
C GLN A 56 -15.33 18.66 -11.36
N SER A 57 -15.01 17.45 -11.81
CA SER A 57 -15.96 16.59 -12.49
C SER A 57 -17.01 16.03 -11.53
N ASN A 58 -18.23 15.81 -12.01
CA ASN A 58 -19.28 15.18 -11.21
C ASN A 58 -18.98 13.71 -10.86
N ARG A 59 -17.93 13.11 -11.44
CA ARG A 59 -17.50 11.73 -11.16
C ARG A 59 -17.01 11.58 -9.73
N CYS A 60 -16.31 12.58 -9.22
CA CYS A 60 -15.70 12.54 -7.89
C CYS A 60 -16.43 13.39 -6.85
N ALA A 61 -17.56 14.00 -7.22
CA ALA A 61 -18.29 14.95 -6.37
C ALA A 61 -18.82 14.33 -5.07
N THR A 62 -19.19 13.05 -5.08
CA THR A 62 -19.74 12.33 -3.92
C THR A 62 -18.66 11.88 -2.93
N TYR A 63 -17.38 11.92 -3.30
CA TYR A 63 -16.28 11.47 -2.45
C TYR A 63 -15.58 12.66 -1.78
N GLU A 64 -15.09 12.42 -0.56
CA GLU A 64 -14.31 13.38 0.23
C GLU A 64 -12.97 12.77 0.67
N GLY A 65 -12.04 13.62 1.11
CA GLY A 65 -10.73 13.22 1.61
C GLY A 65 -9.95 12.28 0.69
N ILE A 66 -9.52 11.14 1.25
CA ILE A 66 -8.69 10.14 0.56
C ILE A 66 -9.44 9.49 -0.59
N GLU A 67 -10.74 9.22 -0.42
CA GLU A 67 -11.56 8.59 -1.46
C GLU A 67 -11.71 9.51 -2.68
N ARG A 68 -11.80 10.83 -2.45
CA ARG A 68 -11.78 11.82 -3.52
C ARG A 68 -10.44 11.79 -4.26
N THR A 69 -9.33 11.80 -3.53
CA THR A 69 -7.98 11.69 -4.11
C THR A 69 -7.81 10.42 -4.95
N ARG A 70 -8.30 9.28 -4.47
CA ARG A 70 -8.36 8.02 -5.22
C ARG A 70 -9.15 8.17 -6.52
N CYS A 71 -10.37 8.70 -6.43
CA CYS A 71 -11.23 8.93 -7.59
C CYS A 71 -10.58 9.85 -8.62
N VAL A 72 -9.96 10.95 -8.18
CA VAL A 72 -9.30 11.92 -9.06
C VAL A 72 -8.13 11.28 -9.79
N ARG A 73 -7.28 10.50 -9.10
CA ARG A 73 -6.14 9.81 -9.75
C ARG A 73 -6.60 8.74 -10.73
N GLU A 74 -7.63 7.98 -10.38
CA GLU A 74 -8.23 7.02 -11.30
C GLU A 74 -8.87 7.71 -12.51
N CYS A 75 -9.47 8.90 -12.31
CA CYS A 75 -9.99 9.74 -13.39
C CYS A 75 -8.87 10.24 -14.33
N ILE A 76 -7.75 10.71 -13.79
CA ILE A 76 -6.60 11.21 -14.58
C ILE A 76 -6.07 10.11 -15.49
N SER A 77 -5.86 8.90 -14.95
CA SER A 77 -5.44 7.76 -15.75
C SER A 77 -5.76 6.43 -15.04
N PRO A 78 -6.81 5.71 -15.47
CA PRO A 78 -7.17 4.43 -14.86
C PRO A 78 -6.03 3.41 -14.94
N SER A 79 -5.29 3.39 -16.05
CA SER A 79 -4.20 2.45 -16.26
C SER A 79 -2.99 2.75 -15.38
N CYS A 80 -2.62 4.02 -15.19
CA CYS A 80 -1.52 4.39 -14.29
C CYS A 80 -1.91 4.21 -12.83
N TYR A 81 -3.19 4.44 -12.52
CA TYR A 81 -3.70 4.23 -11.18
C TYR A 81 -3.57 2.76 -10.78
N GLN A 82 -3.99 1.84 -11.65
CA GLN A 82 -3.82 0.41 -11.42
C GLN A 82 -2.35 0.01 -11.32
N GLU A 83 -1.49 0.53 -12.19
CA GLU A 83 -0.07 0.16 -12.20
C GLU A 83 0.70 0.65 -10.97
N ILE A 84 0.35 1.82 -10.43
CA ILE A 84 1.07 2.39 -9.29
C ILE A 84 0.45 1.98 -7.95
N TYR A 85 -0.87 1.81 -7.90
CA TYR A 85 -1.60 1.61 -6.63
C TYR A 85 -2.18 0.20 -6.45
N LYS A 86 -2.30 -0.65 -7.49
CA LYS A 86 -2.94 -1.99 -7.37
C LYS A 86 -2.00 -3.07 -6.81
N PHE A 87 -0.71 -2.81 -6.68
CA PHE A 87 0.23 -3.75 -6.07
C PHE A 87 -0.12 -4.09 -4.62
N ASP A 88 -0.91 -3.24 -3.96
CA ASP A 88 -1.34 -3.39 -2.57
C ASP A 88 -2.29 -4.59 -2.35
N GLU A 89 -2.98 -5.08 -3.40
CA GLU A 89 -3.93 -6.20 -3.27
C GLU A 89 -3.26 -7.59 -3.31
N VAL A 90 -2.15 -7.75 -4.04
CA VAL A 90 -1.53 -9.08 -4.26
C VAL A 90 -0.78 -9.58 -3.02
N TYR A 91 -0.27 -8.67 -2.18
CA TYR A 91 0.33 -9.04 -0.89
C TYR A 91 -0.70 -9.49 0.15
N THR A 92 -2.00 -9.24 -0.06
CA THR A 92 -3.05 -9.73 0.84
C THR A 92 -3.37 -11.22 0.60
N LEU A 93 -3.15 -11.73 -0.62
CA LEU A 93 -3.48 -13.12 -0.99
C LEU A 93 -2.34 -14.11 -0.79
N SER A 94 -1.08 -13.67 -0.81
CA SER A 94 0.03 -14.42 -0.20
C SER A 94 0.06 -14.28 1.34
N GLY A 95 -0.80 -13.42 1.88
CA GLY A 95 -0.94 -13.08 3.30
C GLY A 95 -1.98 -13.89 4.09
N LEU A 96 -2.52 -14.99 3.57
CA LEU A 96 -3.38 -15.88 4.37
C LEU A 96 -2.62 -16.68 5.46
N ALA A 97 -1.33 -16.41 5.67
CA ALA A 97 -0.51 -17.03 6.71
C ALA A 97 0.21 -16.04 7.65
N LYS A 98 -0.25 -14.79 7.78
CA LYS A 98 0.27 -13.86 8.82
C LYS A 98 -0.85 -13.10 9.54
N ARG A 99 -1.85 -13.82 10.06
CA ARG A 99 -2.75 -13.32 11.12
C ARG A 99 -2.12 -13.54 12.50
N GLN A 100 -0.95 -12.99 12.76
CA GLN A 100 -0.51 -12.63 14.11
C GLN A 100 0.77 -11.80 13.97
N CYS A 101 0.85 -10.69 14.70
CA CYS A 101 2.04 -9.84 14.88
C CYS A 101 2.36 -8.85 13.75
N ASN A 102 1.49 -7.86 13.50
CA ASN A 102 1.79 -6.42 13.68
C ASN A 102 0.65 -5.56 13.07
N PRO A 103 -0.14 -4.82 13.87
CA PRO A 103 -1.21 -3.97 13.34
C PRO A 103 -0.71 -2.73 12.57
N LEU A 104 0.60 -2.43 12.58
CA LEU A 104 1.16 -1.19 12.01
C LEU A 104 1.55 -1.28 10.52
N ILE A 105 1.37 -2.42 9.85
CA ILE A 105 1.74 -2.58 8.42
C ILE A 105 0.52 -2.47 7.48
N SER A 106 -0.71 -2.41 8.02
CA SER A 106 -1.92 -2.34 7.19
C SER A 106 -2.28 -0.94 6.66
N THR A 107 -1.55 0.11 7.07
CA THR A 107 -1.94 1.51 6.82
C THR A 107 -1.50 2.05 5.46
N PHE A 108 -0.34 1.62 4.93
CA PHE A 108 0.23 2.17 3.69
C PHE A 108 -0.57 1.86 2.42
N ALA A 109 -1.33 0.76 2.44
CA ALA A 109 -2.07 0.27 1.27
C ALA A 109 -3.44 0.95 1.09
N ASN A 110 -4.03 1.54 2.15
CA ASN A 110 -5.44 1.92 2.09
C ASN A 110 -5.79 3.29 2.64
N GLN A 111 -4.90 3.97 3.37
CA GLN A 111 -5.21 5.27 3.95
C GLN A 111 -3.96 6.12 3.96
N LEU A 112 -3.79 6.98 2.95
CA LEU A 112 -2.95 8.16 3.11
C LEU A 112 -3.59 8.98 4.22
N GLU A 113 -3.13 8.87 5.47
CA GLU A 113 -3.69 9.70 6.54
C GLU A 113 -3.52 11.18 6.19
N GLU A 114 -4.42 12.03 6.67
CA GLU A 114 -4.39 13.47 6.38
C GLU A 114 -3.10 14.08 6.96
N GLY A 115 -2.11 14.34 6.10
CA GLY A 115 -0.76 14.79 6.48
C GLY A 115 0.39 13.87 6.06
N GLU A 116 0.10 12.68 5.51
CA GLU A 116 1.11 11.78 4.97
C GLU A 116 1.53 12.15 3.53
N ILE A 117 2.84 12.04 3.24
CA ILE A 117 3.39 12.29 1.90
C ILE A 117 3.21 11.04 1.04
N ASP A 118 2.44 11.14 -0.05
CA ASP A 118 2.35 10.06 -1.03
C ASP A 118 3.63 9.93 -1.88
N VAL A 119 4.51 9.02 -1.46
CA VAL A 119 5.77 8.71 -2.15
C VAL A 119 5.57 8.19 -3.58
N ARG A 120 4.39 7.69 -3.93
CA ARG A 120 4.09 7.13 -5.27
C ARG A 120 3.65 8.19 -6.27
N LEU A 121 3.33 9.40 -5.81
CA LEU A 121 2.76 10.46 -6.65
C LEU A 121 3.65 10.83 -7.83
N ASN A 122 4.97 10.90 -7.63
CA ASN A 122 5.89 11.21 -8.74
C ASN A 122 5.93 10.10 -9.78
N SER A 123 5.93 8.84 -9.35
CA SER A 123 5.85 7.70 -10.28
C SER A 123 4.53 7.68 -11.04
N PHE A 124 3.42 8.04 -10.40
CA PHE A 124 2.13 8.23 -11.07
C PHE A 124 2.16 9.35 -12.12
N ARG A 125 2.71 10.52 -11.78
CA ARG A 125 2.89 11.64 -12.72
C ARG A 125 3.73 11.23 -13.92
N ALA A 126 4.84 10.51 -13.70
CA ALA A 126 5.68 10.00 -14.78
C ALA A 126 4.94 9.01 -15.68
N CYS A 127 4.24 8.03 -15.11
CA CYS A 127 3.43 7.08 -15.90
C CYS A 127 2.42 7.82 -16.78
N PHE A 128 1.71 8.81 -16.22
CA PHE A 128 0.74 9.60 -16.96
C PHE A 128 1.40 10.37 -18.11
N MET A 129 2.50 11.08 -17.85
CA MET A 129 3.18 11.86 -18.88
C MET A 129 3.78 10.99 -20.00
N GLN A 130 4.31 9.82 -19.66
CA GLN A 130 4.79 8.86 -20.65
C GLN A 130 3.66 8.39 -21.56
N ARG A 131 2.50 8.02 -21.00
CA ARG A 131 1.34 7.57 -21.78
C ARG A 131 0.72 8.70 -22.60
N LEU A 132 0.60 9.89 -22.03
CA LEU A 132 0.08 11.07 -22.74
C LEU A 132 0.94 11.40 -23.95
N SER A 133 2.27 11.28 -23.83
CA SER A 133 3.21 11.51 -24.93
C SER A 133 3.07 10.45 -26.03
N ARG A 134 2.84 9.18 -25.66
CA ARG A 134 2.62 8.09 -26.63
C ARG A 134 1.31 8.21 -27.41
N ASN A 135 0.25 8.76 -26.79
CA ASN A 135 -1.06 8.92 -27.43
C ASN A 135 -1.14 10.14 -28.37
N ARG A 136 -0.13 11.02 -28.35
CA ARG A 136 -0.06 12.23 -29.20
C ARG A 136 0.78 12.04 -30.47
N GLY A 137 1.45 10.90 -30.62
CA GLY A 137 2.19 10.52 -31.83
C GLY A 137 1.41 9.54 -32.67
#